data_AF-A0AAD5GRS9-F1
#
_entry.id   AF-A0AAD5GRS9-F1
#
_cell.length_a   1.000
_cell.length_b   1.000
_cell.length_c   1.000
_cell.angle_alpha   90.00
_cell.angle_beta   90.00
_cell.angle_gamma   90.00
#
_symmetry.space_group_name_H-M   'P 1'
#
loop_
_entity.id
_entity.type
_entity.pdbx_description
1 polymer ?
#
loop_
_entity_poly.entity_id
_entity_poly.type
_entity_poly.pdbx_seq_one_letter_code
_entity_poly.pdbx_strand_id
1 'polypeptide(L)'
;MACLNRYLAPEYFQHGKVSDKTDVYAFGVVLLELLTGRKPIESRRGVGEENLVLWAKPLLQQGSIDKLLDPRIKFSQRHIDQISRMIQAAEASINNEESKRPNIDVIISILKGVEANEKLRKTPRTSLSSDGYPHIRQTKNEMKSHLALAMLGVSEFEDDQDILYCR
;
A
#
# COMPACT_ATOMS: atom_id res chain seq x y z
N MET A 1 -18.92 3.85 5.23
CA MET A 1 -17.65 4.44 4.76
C MET A 1 -16.37 3.83 5.38
N ALA A 2 -16.43 2.89 6.34
CA ALA A 2 -15.25 2.37 7.05
C ALA A 2 -14.46 1.21 6.36
N CYS A 3 -14.82 0.78 5.14
CA CYS A 3 -14.16 -0.36 4.49
C CYS A 3 -12.90 -0.02 3.69
N LEU A 4 -12.75 1.21 3.15
CA LEU A 4 -11.63 1.52 2.24
C LEU A 4 -10.30 1.84 2.92
N ASN A 5 -10.28 2.17 4.22
CA ASN A 5 -9.07 2.71 4.87
C ASN A 5 -8.21 1.67 5.61
N ARG A 6 -8.49 0.38 5.41
CA ARG A 6 -7.88 -0.72 6.20
C ARG A 6 -6.40 -0.96 5.89
N TYR A 7 -5.99 -0.66 4.66
CA TYR A 7 -4.65 -0.96 4.15
C TYR A 7 -3.94 0.30 3.61
N LEU A 8 -4.56 1.47 3.77
CA LEU A 8 -4.05 2.70 3.17
C LEU A 8 -2.83 3.22 3.93
N ALA A 9 -1.80 3.56 3.18
CA ALA A 9 -0.66 4.30 3.71
C ALA A 9 -1.09 5.70 4.19
N PRO A 10 -0.45 6.24 5.24
CA PRO A 10 -0.84 7.53 5.81
C PRO A 10 -0.77 8.68 4.80
N GLU A 11 0.22 8.69 3.91
CA GLU A 11 0.39 9.71 2.88
C GLU A 11 -0.66 9.63 1.76
N TYR A 12 -1.16 8.43 1.45
CA TYR A 12 -2.28 8.25 0.53
C TYR A 12 -3.54 8.86 1.13
N PHE A 13 -3.80 8.58 2.41
CA PHE A 13 -4.97 9.14 3.11
C PHE A 13 -4.91 10.66 3.23
N GLN A 14 -3.73 11.22 3.54
CA GLN A 14 -3.57 12.65 3.79
C GLN A 14 -3.53 13.50 2.51
N HIS A 15 -2.86 13.01 1.46
CA HIS A 15 -2.55 13.81 0.27
C HIS A 15 -3.00 13.17 -1.05
N GLY A 16 -3.62 11.98 -1.02
CA GLY A 16 -3.97 11.24 -2.24
C GLY A 16 -2.77 10.74 -3.03
N LYS A 17 -1.58 10.69 -2.41
CA LYS A 17 -0.34 10.31 -3.10
C LYS A 17 -0.36 8.81 -3.44
N VAL A 18 -0.19 8.49 -4.71
CA VAL A 18 -0.06 7.11 -5.21
C VAL A 18 1.39 6.81 -5.54
N SER A 19 1.91 5.69 -5.03
CA SER A 19 3.27 5.22 -5.35
C SER A 19 3.40 3.73 -5.07
N ASP A 20 4.44 3.09 -5.61
CA ASP A 20 4.74 1.68 -5.26
C ASP A 20 4.92 1.47 -3.75
N LYS A 21 5.23 2.54 -3.00
CA LYS A 21 5.41 2.50 -1.54
C LYS A 21 4.10 2.43 -0.77
N THR A 22 2.99 2.90 -1.35
CA THR A 22 1.67 2.71 -0.74
C THR A 22 1.26 1.25 -0.80
N ASP A 23 1.62 0.55 -1.87
CA ASP A 23 1.39 -0.90 -2.02
C ASP A 23 2.28 -1.70 -1.06
N VAL A 24 3.55 -1.29 -0.87
CA VAL A 24 4.44 -1.89 0.14
C VAL A 24 3.83 -1.77 1.54
N TYR A 25 3.25 -0.61 1.88
CA TYR A 25 2.59 -0.44 3.18
C TYR A 25 1.40 -1.39 3.33
N ALA A 26 0.52 -1.44 2.33
CA ALA A 26 -0.63 -2.35 2.31
C ALA A 26 -0.21 -3.81 2.47
N PHE A 27 0.88 -4.22 1.80
CA PHE A 27 1.46 -5.55 1.96
C PHE A 27 1.94 -5.80 3.38
N GLY A 28 2.60 -4.83 4.02
CA GLY A 28 2.99 -4.92 5.43
C GLY A 28 1.80 -5.14 6.38
N VAL A 29 0.68 -4.46 6.14
CA VAL A 29 -0.56 -4.66 6.91
C VAL A 29 -1.10 -6.09 6.73
N VAL A 30 -1.07 -6.63 5.51
CA VAL A 30 -1.47 -8.03 5.25
C VAL A 30 -0.55 -9.02 5.98
N LEU A 31 0.76 -8.78 6.00
CA LEU A 31 1.68 -9.62 6.77
C LEU A 31 1.33 -9.61 8.27
N LEU A 32 1.00 -8.45 8.83
CA LEU A 32 0.53 -8.36 10.22
C LEU A 32 -0.79 -9.10 10.43
N GLU A 33 -1.75 -9.01 9.51
CA GLU A 33 -3.01 -9.75 9.59
C GLU A 33 -2.77 -11.26 9.62
N LEU A 34 -1.84 -11.76 8.80
CA LEU A 34 -1.46 -13.18 8.79
C LEU A 34 -0.75 -13.61 10.08
N LEU A 35 0.16 -12.78 10.61
CA LEU A 35 0.91 -13.09 11.82
C LEU A 35 0.04 -13.06 13.07
N THR A 36 -0.90 -12.12 13.14
CA THR A 36 -1.70 -11.84 14.34
C THR A 36 -3.07 -12.55 14.31
N GLY A 37 -3.54 -12.95 13.13
CA GLY A 37 -4.88 -13.47 12.91
C GLY A 37 -5.99 -12.44 13.12
N ARG A 38 -5.64 -11.15 13.19
CA ARG A 38 -6.55 -10.02 13.47
C ARG A 38 -6.84 -9.25 12.19
N LYS A 39 -8.08 -8.80 12.02
CA LYS A 39 -8.46 -7.89 10.93
C LYS A 39 -7.79 -6.52 11.13
N PRO A 40 -7.38 -5.82 10.06
CA PRO A 40 -6.71 -4.53 10.16
C PRO A 40 -7.51 -3.44 10.87
N ILE A 41 -8.85 -3.48 10.72
CA ILE A 41 -9.78 -2.64 11.47
C ILE A 41 -10.85 -3.50 12.12
N GLU A 42 -10.98 -3.45 13.44
CA GLU A 42 -12.01 -4.20 14.19
C GLU A 42 -12.66 -3.32 15.27
N SER A 43 -13.81 -2.73 14.94
CA SER A 43 -14.56 -1.81 15.83
C SER A 43 -15.15 -2.46 17.09
N ARG A 44 -15.03 -3.78 17.25
CA ARG A 44 -15.46 -4.49 18.46
C ARG A 44 -14.36 -4.56 19.52
N ARG A 45 -13.14 -4.10 19.21
CA ARG A 45 -12.01 -4.07 20.15
C ARG A 45 -12.03 -2.80 20.99
N GLY A 46 -11.32 -2.83 22.12
CA GLY A 46 -11.17 -1.67 23.00
C GLY A 46 -10.51 -0.48 22.29
N VAL A 47 -10.69 0.71 22.87
CA VAL A 47 -10.11 1.96 22.36
C VAL A 47 -8.60 1.80 22.15
N GLY A 48 -8.12 2.11 20.94
CA GLY A 48 -6.70 2.00 20.57
C GLY A 48 -6.29 0.64 19.97
N GLU A 49 -7.09 -0.41 20.10
CA GLU A 49 -6.86 -1.71 19.43
C GLU A 49 -7.67 -1.87 18.13
N GLU A 50 -8.50 -0.89 17.80
CA GLU A 50 -9.33 -0.92 16.60
C GLU A 50 -8.50 -0.90 15.32
N ASN A 51 -7.27 -0.37 15.36
CA ASN A 51 -6.32 -0.34 14.25
C ASN A 51 -5.14 -1.25 14.54
N LEU A 52 -4.98 -2.28 13.70
CA LEU A 52 -3.94 -3.29 13.85
C LEU A 52 -2.52 -2.72 13.86
N VAL A 53 -2.24 -1.73 12.99
CA VAL A 53 -0.89 -1.13 12.88
C VAL A 53 -0.55 -0.32 14.12
N LEU A 54 -1.51 0.45 14.64
CA LEU A 54 -1.31 1.24 15.87
C LEU A 54 -1.05 0.33 17.08
N TRP A 55 -1.76 -0.78 17.18
CA TRP A 55 -1.57 -1.77 18.24
C TRP A 55 -0.25 -2.56 18.09
N ALA A 56 0.10 -2.97 16.87
CA ALA A 56 1.27 -3.82 16.63
C ALA A 56 2.59 -3.08 16.72
N LYS A 57 2.66 -1.80 16.33
CA LYS A 57 3.90 -1.00 16.34
C LYS A 57 4.67 -1.01 17.67
N PRO A 58 4.06 -0.73 18.84
CA PRO A 58 4.79 -0.79 20.10
C PRO A 58 5.28 -2.20 20.43
N LEU A 59 4.55 -3.25 20.04
CA LEU A 59 4.95 -4.65 20.26
C LEU A 59 6.15 -5.05 19.39
N LEU A 60 6.18 -4.59 18.13
CA LEU A 60 7.31 -4.77 17.22
C LEU A 60 8.57 -4.09 17.77
N GLN A 61 8.44 -2.84 18.23
CA GLN A 61 9.55 -2.07 18.81
C GLN A 61 10.09 -2.67 20.12
N GLN A 62 9.21 -3.29 20.91
CA GLN A 62 9.60 -3.97 22.16
C GLN A 62 10.11 -5.40 21.94
N GLY A 63 10.00 -5.95 20.72
CA GLY A 63 10.35 -7.34 20.43
C GLY A 63 9.45 -8.38 21.12
N SER A 64 8.23 -7.99 21.54
CA SER A 64 7.27 -8.87 22.22
C SER A 64 6.51 -9.75 21.23
N ILE A 65 7.24 -10.65 20.56
CA ILE A 65 6.74 -11.50 19.47
C ILE A 65 5.65 -12.47 19.95
N ASP A 66 5.75 -12.95 21.19
CA ASP A 66 4.79 -13.84 21.84
C ASP A 66 3.39 -13.22 21.94
N LYS A 67 3.31 -11.91 22.20
CA LYS A 67 2.03 -11.16 22.29
C LYS A 67 1.48 -10.76 20.93
N LEU A 68 2.36 -10.68 19.93
CA LEU A 68 2.00 -10.30 18.57
C LEU A 68 1.31 -11.45 17.84
N LEU A 69 1.81 -12.68 18.00
CA LEU A 69 1.41 -13.80 17.16
C LEU A 69 0.06 -14.39 17.52
N ASP A 70 -0.66 -14.87 16.50
CA ASP A 70 -1.89 -15.63 16.68
C ASP A 70 -1.60 -16.90 17.51
N PRO A 71 -2.32 -17.13 18.63
CA PRO A 71 -2.18 -18.34 19.43
C PRO A 71 -2.38 -19.66 18.66
N ARG A 72 -3.05 -19.62 17.50
CA ARG A 72 -3.26 -20.76 16.61
C ARG A 72 -2.03 -21.11 15.77
N ILE A 73 -1.03 -20.22 15.68
CA ILE A 73 0.23 -20.50 15.00
C ILE A 73 1.04 -21.47 15.87
N LYS A 74 1.22 -22.70 15.37
CA LYS A 74 2.05 -23.70 16.04
C LYS A 74 3.52 -23.31 15.95
N PHE A 75 4.08 -22.85 17.08
CA PHE A 75 5.52 -22.65 17.21
C PHE A 75 6.25 -23.98 17.08
N SER A 76 7.04 -24.12 16.02
CA SER A 76 8.00 -25.19 15.86
C SER A 76 9.34 -24.58 15.51
N GLN A 77 10.44 -25.24 15.89
CA GLN A 77 11.80 -24.73 15.63
C GLN A 77 12.03 -24.42 14.14
N ARG A 78 11.36 -25.15 13.24
CA ARG A 78 11.43 -24.97 11.79
C ARG A 78 10.78 -23.66 11.29
N HIS A 79 9.80 -23.14 12.01
CA HIS A 79 9.02 -21.95 11.59
C HIS A 79 9.51 -20.65 12.21
N ILE A 80 10.34 -20.71 13.27
CA ILE A 80 10.82 -19.51 13.98
C ILE A 80 11.53 -18.55 13.03
N ASP A 81 12.41 -19.05 12.18
CA ASP A 81 13.14 -18.20 11.22
C ASP A 81 12.21 -17.56 10.19
N GLN A 82 11.18 -18.30 9.73
CA GLN A 82 10.20 -17.79 8.78
C GLN A 82 9.34 -16.69 9.41
N ILE A 83 8.87 -16.91 10.64
CA ILE A 83 8.08 -15.95 11.41
C ILE A 83 8.91 -14.69 11.68
N SER A 84 10.18 -14.85 12.09
CA SER A 84 11.11 -13.74 12.31
C SER A 84 11.27 -12.89 11.04
N ARG A 85 11.47 -13.51 9.88
CA ARG A 85 11.57 -12.80 8.60
C ARG A 85 10.27 -12.11 8.19
N MET A 86 9.12 -12.75 8.44
CA MET A 86 7.81 -12.11 8.21
C MET A 86 7.61 -10.87 9.09
N ILE A 87 8.02 -10.94 10.36
CA ILE A 87 7.96 -9.82 11.30
C ILE A 87 8.85 -8.66 10.81
N GLN A 88 10.10 -8.94 10.44
CA GLN A 88 11.03 -7.94 9.90
C GLN A 88 10.49 -7.29 8.62
N ALA A 89 9.95 -8.10 7.71
CA ALA A 89 9.33 -7.62 6.48
C ALA A 89 8.11 -6.73 6.76
N ALA A 90 7.25 -7.13 7.70
CA ALA A 90 6.07 -6.35 8.10
C ALA A 90 6.49 -5.02 8.73
N GLU A 91 7.41 -5.03 9.68
CA GLU A 91 7.91 -3.85 10.38
C GLU A 91 8.52 -2.82 9.41
N ALA A 92 9.37 -3.27 8.48
CA ALA A 92 9.98 -2.41 7.48
C ALA A 92 8.94 -1.78 6.53
N SER A 93 7.86 -2.52 6.23
CA SER A 93 6.82 -2.12 5.29
C SER A 93 5.85 -1.07 5.87
N ILE A 94 5.51 -1.16 7.15
CA ILE A 94 4.51 -0.28 7.82
C ILE A 94 5.10 1.03 8.37
N ASN A 95 6.28 1.43 7.89
CA ASN A 95 6.89 2.69 8.32
C ASN A 95 6.01 3.89 7.91
N ASN A 96 5.84 4.86 8.82
CA ASN A 96 5.04 6.06 8.52
C ASN A 96 5.71 6.92 7.45
N GLU A 97 7.05 6.95 7.43
CA GLU A 97 7.81 7.65 6.40
C GLU A 97 7.94 6.78 5.15
N GLU A 98 7.29 7.21 4.06
CA GLU A 98 7.30 6.52 2.76
C GLU A 98 8.73 6.26 2.26
N SER A 99 9.65 7.21 2.44
CA SER A 99 11.05 7.13 2.01
C SER A 99 11.85 6.07 2.76
N LYS A 100 11.45 5.71 3.98
CA LYS A 100 12.10 4.68 4.80
C LYS A 100 11.62 3.27 4.45
N ARG A 101 10.49 3.14 3.75
CA ARG A 101 10.03 1.83 3.28
C ARG A 101 10.96 1.35 2.19
N PRO A 102 11.45 0.10 2.24
CA PRO A 102 12.28 -0.46 1.18
C PRO A 102 11.43 -0.74 -0.07
N ASN A 103 12.07 -1.11 -1.18
CA ASN A 103 11.34 -1.57 -2.36
C ASN A 103 10.84 -3.01 -2.15
N ILE A 104 9.82 -3.40 -2.91
CA ILE A 104 9.18 -4.72 -2.76
C ILE A 104 10.17 -5.88 -2.99
N ASP A 105 11.18 -5.72 -3.84
CA ASP A 105 12.24 -6.70 -4.08
C ASP A 105 13.06 -6.99 -2.82
N VAL A 106 13.35 -5.97 -2.00
CA VAL A 106 14.04 -6.13 -0.72
C VAL A 106 13.13 -6.85 0.27
N ILE A 107 11.84 -6.49 0.33
CA ILE A 107 10.85 -7.18 1.18
C ILE A 107 10.75 -8.66 0.82
N ILE A 108 10.69 -8.99 -0.48
CA ILE A 108 10.65 -10.38 -0.96
C ILE A 108 11.95 -11.12 -0.60
N SER A 109 13.10 -10.45 -0.67
CA SER A 109 14.40 -11.03 -0.30
C SER A 109 14.45 -11.38 1.19
N ILE A 110 13.96 -10.48 2.05
CA ILE A 110 13.79 -10.73 3.49
C ILE A 110 12.91 -11.96 3.70
N LEU A 111 11.73 -12.03 3.07
CA LEU A 111 10.82 -13.17 3.25
C LEU A 111 11.44 -14.50 2.81
N LYS A 112 12.16 -14.50 1.68
CA LYS A 112 12.85 -15.70 1.17
C LYS A 112 14.05 -16.12 2.03
N GLY A 113 14.55 -15.24 2.91
CA GLY A 113 15.77 -15.50 3.68
C GLY A 113 17.03 -15.54 2.82
N VAL A 114 16.98 -14.90 1.65
CA VAL A 114 18.19 -14.67 0.86
C VAL A 114 18.83 -13.45 1.49
N GLU A 115 19.88 -13.66 2.30
CA GLU A 115 20.70 -12.55 2.76
C GLU A 115 21.07 -11.69 1.55
N ALA A 116 21.02 -10.37 1.73
CA ALA A 116 21.52 -9.42 0.75
C ALA A 116 23.04 -9.61 0.64
N ASN A 117 23.47 -10.69 -0.03
CA ASN A 117 24.83 -10.85 -0.50
C ASN A 117 25.15 -9.58 -1.27
N GLU A 118 26.19 -8.88 -0.84
CA GLU A 118 26.68 -7.61 -1.38
C GLU A 118 27.07 -7.72 -2.88
N LYS A 119 26.10 -7.93 -3.76
CA LYS A 119 26.27 -7.97 -5.22
C LYS A 119 25.22 -7.16 -5.96
N LEU A 120 24.53 -6.24 -5.28
CA LEU A 120 23.78 -5.16 -5.92
C LEU A 120 24.30 -3.76 -5.50
N ARG A 121 25.59 -3.67 -5.19
CA ARG A 121 26.33 -2.39 -5.22
C ARG A 121 27.17 -2.36 -6.49
N LYS A 122 26.57 -1.90 -7.59
CA LYS A 122 27.14 -1.18 -8.74
C LYS A 122 26.20 -1.30 -9.94
N THR A 123 25.24 -0.41 -10.01
CA THR A 123 24.88 0.20 -11.29
C THR A 123 24.61 1.67 -11.01
N PRO A 124 25.38 2.61 -11.58
CA PRO A 124 24.98 4.01 -11.58
C PRO A 124 23.67 4.07 -12.36
N ARG A 125 22.59 4.56 -11.72
CA ARG A 125 21.36 4.91 -12.44
C ARG A 125 21.61 6.24 -13.16
N THR A 126 22.40 6.17 -14.23
CA THR A 126 22.41 7.19 -15.27
C THR A 126 21.08 7.05 -16.02
N SER A 127 20.33 8.16 -16.08
CA SER A 127 19.31 8.53 -17.07
C SER A 127 18.61 7.44 -17.89
N LEU A 128 17.26 7.46 -17.81
CA LEU A 128 16.27 7.04 -18.83
C LEU A 128 16.81 6.32 -20.08
N SER A 129 16.31 5.10 -20.33
CA SER A 129 15.85 4.63 -21.66
C SER A 129 15.16 3.26 -21.56
N SER A 130 14.05 3.13 -22.30
CA SER A 130 13.41 1.94 -22.91
C SER A 130 13.84 0.55 -22.37
N ASP A 131 12.98 -0.26 -21.78
CA ASP A 131 12.00 -1.04 -22.55
C ASP A 131 10.74 -1.40 -21.75
N GLY A 132 9.60 -1.30 -22.43
CA GLY A 132 8.27 -1.24 -21.81
C GLY A 132 7.52 -2.56 -21.67
N TYR A 133 6.72 -2.62 -20.60
CA TYR A 133 5.52 -3.45 -20.54
C TYR A 133 4.45 -2.87 -21.49
N PRO A 134 3.80 -3.67 -22.36
CA PRO A 134 2.93 -3.16 -23.42
C PRO A 134 1.62 -2.54 -22.92
N HIS A 135 1.29 -2.62 -21.62
CA HIS A 135 -0.05 -2.28 -21.13
C HIS A 135 -0.23 -0.83 -20.63
N ILE A 136 0.86 -0.07 -20.38
CA ILE A 136 0.76 1.30 -19.83
C ILE A 136 0.55 2.35 -20.94
N ARG A 137 0.84 2.03 -22.21
CA ARG A 137 0.60 2.93 -23.35
C ARG A 137 -0.89 3.09 -23.67
N GLN A 138 -1.68 2.06 -23.36
CA GLN A 138 -3.12 2.05 -23.64
C GLN A 138 -3.86 3.01 -22.71
N THR A 139 -3.62 2.93 -21.40
CA THR A 139 -4.32 3.76 -20.40
C THR A 139 -3.99 5.26 -20.50
N LYS A 140 -2.74 5.61 -20.85
CA LYS A 140 -2.35 7.01 -21.09
C LYS A 140 -2.99 7.60 -22.34
N ASN A 141 -3.19 6.80 -23.39
CA ASN A 141 -3.88 7.24 -24.60
C ASN A 141 -5.40 7.27 -24.41
N GLU A 142 -5.96 6.33 -23.65
CA GLU A 142 -7.39 6.30 -23.32
C GLU A 142 -7.81 7.49 -22.45
N MET A 143 -7.04 7.84 -21.40
CA MET A 143 -7.31 9.04 -20.60
C MET A 143 -7.20 10.34 -21.40
N LYS A 144 -6.24 10.43 -22.34
CA LYS A 144 -6.10 11.59 -23.22
C LYS A 144 -7.23 11.68 -24.24
N SER A 145 -7.68 10.54 -24.76
CA SER A 145 -8.82 10.46 -25.67
C SER A 145 -10.13 10.86 -24.98
N HIS A 146 -10.35 10.40 -23.74
CA HIS A 146 -11.54 10.77 -22.96
C HIS A 146 -11.57 12.27 -22.62
N LEU A 147 -10.41 12.85 -22.29
CA LEU A 147 -10.30 14.29 -22.04
C LEU A 147 -10.55 15.10 -23.32
N ALA A 148 -10.00 14.66 -24.46
CA ALA A 148 -10.22 15.32 -25.75
C ALA A 148 -11.69 15.23 -26.21
N LEU A 149 -12.36 14.11 -25.98
CA LEU A 149 -13.78 13.91 -26.30
C LEU A 149 -14.70 14.80 -25.45
N ALA A 150 -14.36 15.01 -24.18
CA ALA A 150 -15.09 15.93 -23.30
C ALA A 150 -14.90 17.41 -23.67
N MET A 151 -13.85 17.73 -24.43
CA MET A 151 -13.51 19.10 -24.86
C MET A 151 -13.96 19.43 -26.28
N LEU A 152 -14.48 18.47 -27.05
CA LEU A 152 -14.94 18.67 -28.42
C LEU A 152 -16.47 18.55 -28.50
N GLY A 153 -17.17 19.63 -28.14
CA GLY A 153 -18.52 19.90 -28.64
C GLY A 153 -19.66 19.87 -27.62
N VAL A 154 -19.80 20.95 -26.84
CA VAL A 154 -21.11 21.63 -26.79
C VAL A 154 -20.92 22.86 -27.63
N SER A 155 -21.47 22.81 -28.84
CA SER A 155 -21.57 23.96 -29.72
C SER A 155 -22.27 25.10 -28.98
N GLU A 156 -21.68 26.28 -29.01
CA GLU A 156 -22.37 27.53 -28.75
C GLU A 156 -23.64 27.58 -29.61
N PHE A 157 -24.79 27.74 -28.96
CA PHE A 157 -25.98 28.31 -29.58
C PHE A 157 -26.54 29.34 -28.61
N GLU A 158 -26.27 30.60 -28.91
CA GLU A 158 -27.01 31.75 -28.37
C GLU A 158 -28.38 31.84 -29.06
N ASP A 159 -29.34 32.29 -28.26
CA ASP A 159 -30.63 32.94 -28.56
C ASP A 159 -31.73 32.19 -29.32
N ASP A 160 -32.79 31.85 -28.59
CA ASP A 160 -34.12 32.38 -28.92
C ASP A 160 -34.92 32.64 -27.63
N GLN A 161 -35.25 33.92 -27.47
CA GLN A 161 -36.08 34.51 -26.43
C GLN A 161 -37.54 34.40 -26.88
N ASP A 162 -38.40 33.71 -26.10
CA ASP A 162 -39.72 34.19 -25.69
C ASP A 162 -40.61 33.08 -25.06
N ILE A 163 -41.52 33.54 -24.19
CA ILE A 163 -42.80 32.93 -23.76
C ILE A 163 -42.80 32.12 -22.44
N LEU A 164 -42.97 32.88 -21.35
CA LEU A 164 -44.16 32.88 -20.47
C LEU A 164 -44.14 32.09 -19.14
N TYR A 165 -44.28 32.88 -18.08
CA TYR A 165 -44.90 32.62 -16.78
C TYR A 165 -46.00 31.54 -16.81
N CYS A 166 -45.90 30.56 -15.90
CA CYS A 166 -46.95 29.86 -15.14
C CYS A 166 -46.29 28.56 -14.57
N ARG A 167 -46.23 28.29 -13.28
CA ARG A 167 -47.26 28.42 -12.25
C ARG A 167 -46.62 28.28 -10.86
#